data_AF-A0A7X7KIG2-F1
#
_entry.id   AF-A0A7X7KIG2-F1
#
_cell.length_a   1.000
_cell.length_b   1.000
_cell.length_c   1.000
_cell.angle_alpha   90.00
_cell.angle_beta   90.00
_cell.angle_gamma   90.00
#
_symmetry.space_group_name_H-M   'P 1'
#
loop_
_entity.id
_entity.type
_entity.pdbx_description
1 polymer ?
#
loop_
_entity_poly.entity_id
_entity_poly.type
_entity_poly.pdbx_seq_one_letter_code
_entity_poly.pdbx_strand_id
1 'polypeptide(L)' 'MLNRANEQARIFGKEADYADFERVMQETLTKKPMRILGYAILPNHWHLVLWPERDGEL' A
#
# COMPACT_ATOMS: atom_id res chain seq x y z
N MET A 1 12.40 -2.93 -4.34
CA MET A 1 11.43 -2.12 -3.57
C MET A 1 10.85 -3.02 -2.48
N LEU A 2 11.15 -2.79 -1.20
CA LEU A 2 10.71 -3.69 -0.12
C LEU A 2 9.68 -2.94 0.74
N ASN A 3 8.40 -3.25 0.57
CA ASN A 3 7.33 -2.77 1.45
C ASN A 3 7.44 -3.50 2.79
N ARG A 4 8.46 -3.19 3.60
CA ARG A 4 8.69 -3.81 4.91
C ARG A 4 9.30 -2.80 5.84
N ALA A 5 8.78 -2.70 7.06
CA ALA A 5 9.44 -1.90 8.10
C ALA A 5 10.86 -2.41 8.33
N ASN A 6 11.81 -1.51 8.58
CA ASN A 6 13.13 -1.91 9.03
C ASN A 6 13.00 -2.71 10.34
N GLU A 7 13.81 -3.76 10.51
CA GLU A 7 13.83 -4.58 11.74
C GLU A 7 12.51 -5.27 12.13
N GLN A 8 11.58 -5.47 11.18
CA GLN A 8 10.25 -6.04 11.44
C GLN A 8 9.37 -5.21 12.40
N ALA A 9 9.71 -3.93 12.61
CA ALA A 9 8.95 -3.04 13.47
C ALA A 9 7.47 -2.97 13.06
N ARG A 10 6.59 -2.87 14.07
CA ARG A 10 5.15 -2.71 13.85
C ARG A 10 4.89 -1.29 13.36
N ILE A 11 4.35 -1.17 12.14
CA ILE A 11 3.95 0.09 11.50
C ILE A 11 2.50 0.42 11.85
N PHE A 12 1.62 -0.60 11.89
CA PHE A 12 0.19 -0.43 12.15
C PHE A 12 -0.15 -0.96 13.55
N GLY A 13 -0.23 -0.06 14.52
CA GLY A 13 -0.41 -0.32 15.94
C GLY A 13 -1.87 -0.35 16.38
N LYS A 14 -2.73 0.47 15.75
CA LYS A 14 -4.16 0.64 16.05
C LYS A 14 -5.00 0.51 14.78
N GLU A 15 -6.29 0.22 14.92
CA GLU A 15 -7.23 0.11 13.78
C GLU A 15 -7.23 1.37 12.91
N ALA A 16 -7.11 2.56 13.52
CA ALA A 16 -7.05 3.83 12.80
C ALA A 16 -5.87 3.91 11.82
N ASP A 17 -4.75 3.23 12.10
CA ASP A 17 -3.58 3.28 11.20
C ASP A 17 -3.86 2.59 9.85
N TYR A 18 -4.74 1.58 9.84
CA TYR A 18 -5.15 0.89 8.61
C TYR A 18 -6.06 1.79 7.76
N ALA A 19 -7.01 2.47 8.40
CA ALA A 19 -7.89 3.43 7.72
C ALA A 19 -7.10 4.63 7.15
N ASP A 20 -6.13 5.15 7.91
CA ASP A 20 -5.24 6.20 7.43
C ASP A 20 -4.39 5.75 6.23
N PHE A 21 -3.93 4.51 6.23
CA PHE A 21 -3.22 3.95 5.08
C PHE A 21 -4.11 3.86 3.83
N GLU A 22 -5.33 3.37 3.97
CA GLU A 22 -6.29 3.30 2.87
C GLU A 22 -6.60 4.69 2.30
N ARG A 23 -6.72 5.71 3.16
CA ARG A 23 -6.91 7.11 2.73
C ARG A 23 -5.72 7.60 1.90
N VAL A 24 -4.49 7.38 2.37
CA VAL A 24 -3.28 7.76 1.63
C VAL A 24 -3.17 7.00 0.32
N MET A 25 -3.56 5.72 0.28
CA MET A 25 -3.63 4.94 -0.95
C MET A 25 -4.62 5.57 -1.94
N GLN A 26 -5.82 5.96 -1.52
CA GLN A 26 -6.79 6.65 -2.39
C GLN A 26 -6.28 8.01 -2.90
N GLU A 27 -5.65 8.80 -2.05
CA GLU A 27 -5.01 10.07 -2.46
C GLU A 27 -3.92 9.84 -3.50
N THR A 28 -3.15 8.75 -3.36
CA THR A 28 -2.11 8.35 -4.31
C THR A 28 -2.72 7.94 -5.65
N LEU A 29 -3.78 7.13 -5.63
CA LEU A 29 -4.50 6.71 -6.84
C LEU A 29 -5.13 7.90 -7.58
N THR A 30 -5.52 8.96 -6.88
CA THR A 30 -6.02 10.19 -7.49
C THR A 30 -4.92 10.91 -8.29
N LYS A 31 -3.68 10.90 -7.79
CA LYS A 31 -2.52 11.54 -8.45
C LYS A 31 -1.89 10.67 -9.52
N LYS A 32 -1.86 9.35 -9.29
CA LYS A 32 -1.31 8.33 -10.17
C LYS A 32 -2.30 7.17 -10.24
N PRO A 33 -3.25 7.22 -11.20
CA PRO A 33 -4.19 6.13 -11.40
C PRO A 33 -3.44 4.82 -11.67
N MET A 34 -3.71 3.82 -10.85
CA MET A 34 -3.18 2.46 -10.98
C MET A 34 -4.28 1.50 -10.57
N ARG A 35 -4.53 0.48 -11.39
CA ARG A 35 -5.58 -0.49 -11.06
C ARG A 35 -5.05 -1.44 -9.99
N ILE A 36 -5.71 -1.47 -8.83
CA ILE A 36 -5.41 -2.40 -7.75
C ILE A 36 -6.41 -3.55 -7.83
N LEU A 37 -5.93 -4.77 -8.04
CA LEU A 37 -6.75 -5.98 -8.10
C LEU A 37 -7.00 -6.58 -6.71
N GLY A 38 -6.12 -6.27 -5.75
CA GLY A 38 -6.24 -6.68 -4.36
C GLY A 38 -5.09 -6.13 -3.52
N TYR A 39 -5.28 -6.08 -2.21
CA TYR A 39 -4.25 -5.67 -1.26
C TYR A 39 -4.41 -6.41 0.07
N ALA A 40 -3.31 -6.48 0.83
CA ALA A 40 -3.30 -6.96 2.20
C ALA A 40 -2.40 -6.07 3.05
N ILE A 41 -2.89 -5.62 4.20
CA ILE A 41 -2.14 -4.79 5.15
C ILE A 41 -1.95 -5.63 6.41
N LEU A 42 -0.70 -5.82 6.81
CA LEU A 42 -0.29 -6.55 8.00
C LEU A 42 0.40 -5.58 8.97
N PRO A 43 0.47 -5.90 10.27
CA PRO A 43 1.01 -4.97 11.26
C PRO A 43 2.42 -4.41 10.96
N ASN A 44 3.24 -5.11 10.18
CA ASN A 44 4.63 -4.74 9.86
C ASN A 44 4.93 -4.61 8.35
N HIS A 45 3.97 -4.86 7.45
CA HIS A 45 4.15 -4.71 5.99
C HIS A 45 2.82 -4.73 5.23
N TRP A 46 2.85 -4.46 3.92
CA TRP A 46 1.68 -4.56 3.06
C TRP A 46 2.04 -5.10 1.67
N HIS A 47 1.05 -5.71 1.02
CA HIS A 47 1.12 -6.23 -0.34
C HIS A 47 0.05 -5.57 -1.21
N LEU A 48 0.43 -5.21 -2.45
CA LEU A 48 -0.47 -4.69 -3.46
C LEU A 48 -0.36 -5.57 -4.71
N VAL A 49 -1.49 -5.97 -5.28
CA VAL A 49 -1.57 -6.59 -6.61
C VAL A 49 -2.01 -5.49 -7.58
N LEU A 50 -1.06 -5.07 -8.41
CA LEU A 50 -1.24 -3.95 -9.33
C LEU A 50 -1.41 -4.44 -10.76
N TRP A 51 -2.16 -3.69 -11.55
CA TRP A 51 -2.31 -3.90 -12.98
C TRP A 51 -1.98 -2.59 -13.72
N PRO A 52 -0.69 -2.41 -14.08
CA PRO A 52 -0.24 -1.30 -14.93
C PRO A 52 -0.94 -1.30 -16.30
N GLU A 53 -1.13 -0.12 -16.88
CA GLU A 53 -1.65 0.00 -18.25
C GLU A 53 -0.52 -0.07 -19.27
N ARG A 54 0.70 0.30 -18.86
CA ARG A 54 1.89 0.31 -19.71
C ARG A 54 3.08 -0.29 -18.99
N ASP A 55 4.02 -0.78 -19.78
CA ASP A 55 5.31 -1.22 -19.26
C ASP A 55 6.07 -0.04 -18.62
N GLY A 56 6.61 -0.27 -17.42
CA GLY A 56 7.44 0.71 -16.71
C GLY A 56 6.70 1.66 -15.75
N GLU A 57 5.44 1.41 -15.41
CA GLU A 57 4.67 2.24 -14.46
C GLU A 57 4.86 1.87 -12.97
N LEU A 58 5.80 0.96 -12.68
CA LEU A 58 6.16 0.50 -11.32
C LEU A 58 7.45 1.14 -10.80
#